data_AF-A0A923YKK7-F1
#
_entry.id   AF-A0A923YKK7-F1
#
_cell.length_a   1.000
_cell.length_b   1.000
_cell.length_c   1.000
_cell.angle_alpha   90.00
_cell.angle_beta   90.00
_cell.angle_gamma   90.00
#
_symmetry.space_group_name_H-M   'P 1'
#
loop_
_entity.id
_entity.type
_entity.pdbx_description
1 polymer ?
#
loop_
_entity_poly.entity_id
_entity_poly.type
_entity_poly.pdbx_seq_one_letter_code
_entity_poly.pdbx_strand_id
1 'polypeptide(L)'
;MKTSRFLFAGIALCAVSLSLAGCNLLPGRSVAPTDDSKVPLTDVPERVFWGDTHLHTSNSVDAFGFGNRLPPEMALRFARGEEVTSSTGLKAQLDRPLDFLVISDHSTGLGSTQALYDAPRLLIRDPRLLRWHDLFHGSTKDSLQATAEILAAKGR
;
A
#
# COMPACT_ATOMS: atom_id res chain seq x y z
N MET A 1 -11.33 57.53 -10.36
CA MET A 1 -11.18 56.39 -9.43
C MET A 1 -11.52 55.09 -10.15
N LYS A 2 -10.51 54.33 -10.62
CA LYS A 2 -10.62 52.91 -11.06
C LYS A 2 -9.23 52.42 -11.54
N THR A 3 -8.29 52.22 -10.62
CA THR A 3 -6.98 51.61 -10.90
C THR A 3 -6.50 50.85 -9.66
N SER A 4 -7.15 49.73 -9.31
CA SER A 4 -6.64 48.80 -8.30
C SER A 4 -7.31 47.43 -8.42
N ARG A 5 -7.09 46.74 -9.55
CA ARG A 5 -7.45 45.33 -9.71
C ARG A 5 -6.33 44.47 -10.32
N PHE A 6 -5.29 45.07 -10.89
CA PHE A 6 -4.17 44.33 -11.48
C PHE A 6 -3.01 44.06 -10.50
N LEU A 7 -2.95 44.76 -9.36
CA LEU A 7 -1.85 44.59 -8.41
C LEU A 7 -2.00 43.33 -7.51
N PHE A 8 -3.23 42.88 -7.26
CA PHE A 8 -3.48 41.70 -6.41
C PHE A 8 -3.28 40.36 -7.14
N ALA A 9 -3.44 40.31 -8.46
CA ALA A 9 -3.23 39.09 -9.24
C ALA A 9 -1.74 38.71 -9.38
N GLY A 10 -0.84 39.70 -9.43
CA GLY A 10 0.61 39.46 -9.53
C GLY A 10 1.23 38.90 -8.24
N ILE A 11 0.73 39.31 -7.08
CA ILE A 11 1.26 38.86 -5.78
C ILE A 11 0.86 37.40 -5.49
N ALA A 12 -0.36 37.01 -5.86
CA ALA A 12 -0.83 35.63 -5.69
C ALA A 12 -0.06 34.63 -6.56
N LEU A 13 0.36 35.02 -7.77
CA LEU A 13 1.12 34.15 -8.67
C LEU A 13 2.58 33.94 -8.21
N CYS A 14 3.19 34.95 -7.57
CA CYS A 14 4.51 34.81 -6.94
C CYS A 14 4.49 33.97 -5.66
N ALA A 15 3.41 34.01 -4.88
CA ALA A 15 3.29 33.21 -3.67
C ALA A 15 3.16 31.70 -3.96
N VAL A 16 2.51 31.35 -5.09
CA VAL A 16 2.38 29.95 -5.55
C VAL A 16 3.67 29.42 -6.17
N SER A 17 4.45 30.25 -6.86
CA SER A 17 5.76 29.83 -7.37
C SER A 17 6.81 29.71 -6.26
N LEU A 18 6.72 30.51 -5.18
CA LEU A 18 7.56 30.33 -3.98
C LEU A 18 7.23 29.03 -3.21
N SER A 19 5.97 28.59 -3.20
CA SER A 19 5.60 27.34 -2.53
C SER A 19 6.01 26.08 -3.31
N LEU A 20 6.11 26.13 -4.64
CA LEU A 20 6.68 25.03 -5.44
C LEU A 20 8.22 24.98 -5.40
N ALA A 21 8.91 26.09 -5.16
CA ALA A 21 10.38 26.12 -5.07
C ALA A 21 10.94 25.68 -3.70
N GLY A 22 10.08 25.58 -2.67
CA GLY A 22 10.47 25.28 -1.29
C GLY A 22 10.85 23.82 -0.99
N CYS A 23 10.56 22.88 -1.90
CA CYS A 23 10.85 21.45 -1.66
C CYS A 23 12.36 21.11 -1.57
N ASN A 24 13.25 22.00 -2.04
CA ASN A 24 14.70 21.79 -2.01
C ASN A 24 15.40 22.50 -0.83
N LEU A 25 14.67 23.22 0.03
CA LEU A 25 15.22 24.01 1.15
C LEU A 25 15.03 23.37 2.52
N LEU A 26 14.37 22.21 2.60
CA LEU A 26 14.60 21.35 3.75
C LEU A 26 16.07 20.90 3.65
N PRO A 27 16.90 21.11 4.68
CA PRO A 27 18.15 20.37 4.78
C PRO A 27 17.75 18.90 4.91
N GLY A 28 17.52 18.26 3.77
CA GLY A 28 17.56 16.82 3.64
C GLY A 28 18.89 16.47 4.26
N ARG A 29 18.85 15.77 5.38
CA ARG A 29 20.01 15.11 5.91
C ARG A 29 20.50 14.23 4.76
N SER A 30 21.45 14.73 3.99
CA SER A 30 22.24 13.91 3.11
C SER A 30 22.95 12.97 4.07
N VAL A 31 22.35 11.79 4.26
CA VAL A 31 23.11 10.65 4.73
C VAL A 31 24.09 10.44 3.58
N ALA A 32 25.26 11.09 3.69
CA ALA A 32 26.41 10.68 2.92
C ALA A 32 26.46 9.15 3.11
N PRO A 33 26.59 8.35 2.05
CA PRO A 33 26.79 6.93 2.22
C PRO A 33 28.06 6.80 3.05
N THR A 34 27.92 6.53 4.35
CA THR A 34 29.06 6.05 5.11
C THR A 34 29.33 4.68 4.51
N ASP A 35 30.58 4.43 4.14
CA ASP A 35 31.09 3.12 3.70
C ASP A 35 31.09 2.12 4.89
N ASP A 36 30.04 2.16 5.71
CA ASP A 36 29.77 1.24 6.80
C ASP A 36 29.10 -0.05 6.28
N SER A 37 28.84 -0.13 4.97
CA SER A 37 28.24 -1.30 4.31
C SER A 37 29.22 -2.46 4.08
N LYS A 38 30.48 -2.34 4.50
CA LYS A 38 31.44 -3.45 4.46
C LYS A 38 31.07 -4.47 5.52
N VAL A 39 30.18 -5.38 5.17
CA VAL A 39 29.96 -6.62 5.92
C VAL A 39 31.15 -7.53 5.62
N PRO A 40 32.07 -7.77 6.56
CA PRO A 40 33.18 -8.68 6.34
C PRO A 40 32.61 -10.07 6.03
N LEU A 41 33.06 -10.68 4.93
CA LEU A 41 32.70 -12.06 4.64
C LEU A 41 33.44 -12.96 5.62
N THR A 42 32.70 -13.81 6.31
CA THR A 42 33.22 -14.81 7.23
C THR A 42 33.09 -16.20 6.62
N ASP A 43 33.94 -17.13 7.06
CA ASP A 43 33.89 -18.51 6.57
C ASP A 43 32.61 -19.26 6.99
N VAL A 44 31.90 -18.73 8.01
CA VAL A 44 30.66 -19.30 8.56
C VAL A 44 29.63 -18.21 8.89
N PRO A 45 28.32 -18.49 8.83
CA PRO A 45 27.29 -17.54 9.26
C PRO A 45 27.39 -17.21 10.75
N GLU A 46 27.46 -15.93 11.10
CA GLU A 46 27.62 -15.47 12.49
C GLU A 46 26.30 -15.04 13.15
N ARG A 47 25.23 -14.87 12.37
CA ARG A 47 23.94 -14.36 12.83
C ARG A 47 22.78 -15.22 12.33
N VAL A 48 21.83 -15.49 13.22
CA VAL A 48 20.55 -16.11 12.87
C VAL A 48 19.52 -14.99 12.74
N PHE A 49 18.79 -14.98 11.63
CA PHE A 49 17.69 -14.05 11.38
C PHE A 49 16.36 -14.79 11.33
N TRP A 50 15.32 -14.16 11.84
CA TRP A 50 13.95 -14.66 11.87
C TRP A 50 13.03 -13.72 11.12
N GLY A 51 12.33 -14.24 10.13
CA GLY A 51 11.42 -13.45 9.31
C GLY A 51 10.36 -14.30 8.63
N ASP A 52 9.43 -13.62 7.99
CA ASP A 52 8.38 -14.25 7.18
C ASP A 52 8.77 -14.13 5.71
N THR A 53 8.77 -15.25 5.00
CA THR A 53 9.14 -15.35 3.58
C THR A 53 7.94 -15.31 2.64
N HIS A 54 6.71 -15.36 3.15
CA HIS A 54 5.52 -15.53 2.32
C HIS A 54 4.29 -14.86 2.96
N LEU A 55 4.19 -13.53 2.84
CA LEU A 55 3.08 -12.75 3.37
C LEU A 55 2.31 -12.02 2.26
N HIS A 56 0.98 -12.14 2.28
CA HIS A 56 0.09 -11.47 1.34
C HIS A 56 -0.66 -10.30 2.01
N THR A 57 -0.89 -9.25 1.24
CA THR A 57 -1.53 -7.99 1.65
C THR A 57 -2.82 -7.75 0.87
N SER A 58 -3.52 -6.63 1.11
CA SER A 58 -4.69 -6.24 0.32
C SER A 58 -4.38 -6.05 -1.17
N ASN A 59 -3.11 -5.94 -1.57
CA ASN A 59 -2.75 -5.91 -2.99
C ASN A 59 -2.96 -7.26 -3.69
N SER A 60 -2.96 -8.38 -2.96
CA SER A 60 -3.14 -9.69 -3.56
C SER A 60 -4.62 -10.08 -3.68
N VAL A 61 -4.96 -10.69 -4.82
CA VAL A 61 -6.34 -11.10 -5.14
C VAL A 61 -6.88 -12.11 -4.12
N ASP A 62 -6.05 -13.05 -3.69
CA ASP A 62 -6.42 -14.10 -2.73
C ASP A 62 -6.67 -13.51 -1.34
N ALA A 63 -5.71 -12.77 -0.78
CA ALA A 63 -5.82 -12.15 0.53
C ALA A 63 -7.01 -11.19 0.60
N PHE A 64 -7.20 -10.35 -0.43
CA PHE A 64 -8.39 -9.52 -0.54
C PHE A 64 -9.67 -10.36 -0.59
N GLY A 65 -9.67 -11.43 -1.39
CA GLY A 65 -10.78 -12.39 -1.45
C GLY A 65 -11.17 -12.96 -0.09
N PHE A 66 -10.18 -13.32 0.73
CA PHE A 66 -10.35 -13.84 2.10
C PHE A 66 -10.72 -12.78 3.14
N GLY A 67 -10.90 -11.52 2.74
CA GLY A 67 -11.32 -10.45 3.65
C GLY A 67 -10.17 -9.65 4.27
N ASN A 68 -8.91 -9.89 3.87
CA ASN A 68 -7.82 -9.01 4.27
C ASN A 68 -7.95 -7.66 3.56
N ARG A 69 -7.89 -6.58 4.32
CA ARG A 69 -7.97 -5.18 3.88
C ARG A 69 -6.74 -4.37 4.33
N LEU A 70 -5.73 -5.02 4.90
CA LEU A 70 -4.50 -4.36 5.36
C LEU A 70 -3.51 -4.21 4.19
N PRO A 71 -3.02 -2.98 3.92
CA PRO A 71 -2.04 -2.74 2.87
C PRO A 71 -0.61 -3.10 3.32
N PRO A 72 0.37 -3.15 2.38
CA PRO A 72 1.76 -3.47 2.67
C PRO A 72 2.39 -2.68 3.81
N GLU A 73 2.03 -1.41 3.97
CA GLU A 73 2.56 -0.55 5.02
C GLU A 73 2.14 -1.05 6.41
N MET A 74 0.91 -1.57 6.56
CA MET A 74 0.46 -2.15 7.82
C MET A 74 1.17 -3.47 8.10
N ALA A 75 1.42 -4.29 7.08
CA ALA A 75 2.21 -5.51 7.22
C ALA A 75 3.65 -5.21 7.69
N LEU A 76 4.28 -4.19 7.12
CA LEU A 76 5.61 -3.75 7.55
C LEU A 76 5.61 -3.24 9.00
N ARG A 77 4.62 -2.42 9.39
CA ARG A 77 4.47 -1.93 10.77
C ARG A 77 4.31 -3.09 11.76
N PHE A 78 3.46 -4.06 11.44
CA PHE A 78 3.28 -5.26 12.25
C PHE A 78 4.59 -6.06 12.39
N ALA A 79 5.32 -6.27 11.29
CA ALA A 79 6.62 -6.95 11.30
C ALA A 79 7.68 -6.19 12.12
N ARG A 80 7.60 -4.86 12.20
CA ARG A 80 8.46 -4.02 13.05
C ARG A 80 8.06 -4.04 14.54
N GLY A 81 7.02 -4.79 14.90
CA GLY A 81 6.53 -4.93 16.27
C GLY A 81 5.54 -3.84 16.69
N GLU A 82 4.97 -3.07 15.77
CA GLU A 82 3.89 -2.12 16.09
C GLU A 82 2.55 -2.86 16.24
N GLU A 83 1.68 -2.37 17.14
CA GLU A 83 0.29 -2.84 17.21
C GLU A 83 -0.46 -2.42 15.93
N VAL A 84 -1.15 -3.37 15.30
CA VAL A 84 -2.05 -3.14 14.16
C VAL A 84 -3.44 -3.70 14.45
N THR A 85 -4.45 -3.12 13.82
CA THR A 85 -5.82 -3.65 13.86
C THR A 85 -6.06 -4.50 12.61
N SER A 86 -6.47 -5.75 12.79
CA SER A 86 -6.83 -6.67 11.70
C SER A 86 -8.09 -6.20 10.96
N SER A 87 -8.36 -6.78 9.78
CA SER A 87 -9.59 -6.50 9.02
C SER A 87 -10.88 -6.92 9.74
N THR A 88 -10.76 -7.77 10.78
CA THR A 88 -11.86 -8.17 11.65
C THR A 88 -11.99 -7.29 12.90
N GLY A 89 -11.14 -6.28 13.06
CA GLY A 89 -11.14 -5.36 14.20
C GLY A 89 -10.32 -5.82 15.40
N LEU A 90 -9.63 -6.96 15.32
CA LEU A 90 -8.79 -7.46 16.41
C LEU A 90 -7.45 -6.70 16.43
N LYS A 91 -7.04 -6.23 17.60
CA LYS A 91 -5.70 -5.69 17.80
C LYS A 91 -4.69 -6.84 17.90
N ALA A 92 -3.59 -6.72 17.16
CA ALA A 92 -2.52 -7.70 17.13
C ALA A 92 -1.15 -7.01 17.17
N GLN A 93 -0.22 -7.61 17.90
CA GLN A 93 1.18 -7.19 17.97
C GLN A 93 2.05 -8.45 18.09
N LEU A 94 3.20 -8.47 17.42
CA LEU A 94 4.20 -9.52 17.63
C LEU A 94 4.92 -9.31 18.96
N ASP A 95 5.20 -10.39 19.68
CA ASP A 95 5.98 -10.37 20.92
C ASP A 95 7.41 -9.82 20.70
N ARG A 96 7.97 -10.07 19.51
CA ARG A 96 9.21 -9.46 19.04
C ARG A 96 9.12 -9.06 17.56
N PRO A 97 9.82 -8.00 17.13
CA PRO A 97 9.96 -7.66 15.72
C PRO A 97 10.62 -8.79 14.90
N LEU A 98 10.26 -8.87 13.62
CA LEU A 98 10.96 -9.70 12.63
C LEU A 98 12.24 -8.99 12.16
N ASP A 99 13.26 -9.79 11.87
CA ASP A 99 14.51 -9.31 11.27
C ASP A 99 14.32 -8.95 9.78
N PHE A 100 13.41 -9.64 9.10
CA PHE A 100 13.02 -9.37 7.72
C PHE A 100 11.56 -9.77 7.46
N LEU A 101 10.98 -9.16 6.42
CA LEU A 101 9.65 -9.49 5.90
C LEU A 101 9.72 -9.55 4.37
N VAL A 102 9.16 -10.59 3.79
CA VAL A 102 8.90 -10.70 2.36
C VAL A 102 7.40 -10.59 2.12
N ILE A 103 6.99 -9.52 1.42
CA ILE A 103 5.64 -9.38 0.92
C ILE A 103 5.58 -10.04 -0.46
N SER A 104 4.85 -11.15 -0.56
CA SER A 104 4.83 -12.08 -1.69
C SER A 104 3.49 -12.10 -2.41
N ASP A 105 2.88 -10.93 -2.62
CA ASP A 105 1.59 -10.82 -3.31
C ASP A 105 1.60 -11.48 -4.70
N HIS A 106 0.46 -12.02 -5.12
CA HIS A 106 0.35 -12.60 -6.46
C HIS A 106 0.57 -11.52 -7.54
N SER A 107 1.45 -11.84 -8.51
CA SER A 107 1.68 -10.96 -9.67
C SER A 107 0.43 -10.76 -10.52
N THR A 108 -0.43 -11.78 -10.59
CA THR A 108 -1.69 -11.69 -11.32
C THR A 108 -2.69 -10.85 -10.55
N GLY A 109 -3.14 -9.75 -11.17
CA GLY A 109 -4.15 -8.90 -10.56
C GLY A 109 -3.62 -8.11 -9.35
N LEU A 110 -2.30 -7.90 -9.28
CA LEU A 110 -1.68 -7.08 -8.23
C LEU A 110 -2.38 -5.71 -8.16
N GLY A 111 -3.02 -5.44 -7.03
CA GLY A 111 -3.79 -4.23 -6.76
C GLY A 111 -5.11 -4.11 -7.52
N SER A 112 -5.43 -5.00 -8.48
CA SER A 112 -6.63 -4.83 -9.31
C SER A 112 -7.93 -5.04 -8.55
N THR A 113 -7.95 -5.99 -7.61
CA THR A 113 -9.13 -6.26 -6.78
C THR A 113 -9.42 -5.09 -5.86
N GLN A 114 -8.38 -4.55 -5.20
CA GLN A 114 -8.52 -3.37 -4.37
C GLN A 114 -8.94 -2.15 -5.20
N ALA A 115 -8.36 -1.95 -6.38
CA ALA A 115 -8.77 -0.86 -7.28
C ALA A 115 -10.23 -0.98 -7.73
N LEU A 116 -10.74 -2.19 -7.97
CA LEU A 116 -12.15 -2.41 -8.28
C LEU A 116 -13.04 -2.13 -7.07
N TYR A 117 -12.62 -2.52 -5.87
CA TYR A 117 -13.34 -2.25 -4.63
C TYR A 117 -13.41 -0.74 -4.36
N ASP A 118 -12.32 0.01 -4.54
CA ASP A 118 -12.26 1.45 -4.27
C ASP A 118 -12.88 2.30 -5.40
N ALA A 119 -13.18 1.71 -6.56
CA ALA A 119 -13.72 2.42 -7.70
C ALA A 119 -15.12 2.98 -7.40
N PRO A 120 -15.42 4.25 -7.75
CA PRO A 120 -16.77 4.78 -7.61
C PRO A 120 -17.74 3.94 -8.43
N ARG A 121 -18.71 3.29 -7.75
CA ARG A 121 -19.68 2.37 -8.37
C ARG A 121 -20.32 2.90 -9.66
N LEU A 122 -20.63 4.21 -9.73
CA LEU A 122 -21.23 4.88 -10.90
C LEU A 122 -20.34 4.84 -12.16
N LEU A 123 -19.02 4.69 -12.00
CA LEU A 123 -18.06 4.67 -13.10
C LEU A 123 -17.83 3.25 -13.66
N ILE A 124 -18.35 2.21 -13.00
CA ILE A 124 -18.17 0.82 -13.41
C ILE A 124 -19.24 0.46 -14.46
N ARG A 125 -18.82 0.38 -15.73
CA ARG A 125 -19.72 0.15 -16.86
C ARG A 125 -19.94 -1.33 -17.20
N ASP A 126 -18.91 -2.14 -16.99
CA ASP A 126 -18.99 -3.58 -17.26
C ASP A 126 -19.87 -4.26 -16.20
N PRO A 127 -20.96 -4.95 -16.59
CA PRO A 127 -21.88 -5.56 -15.62
C PRO A 127 -21.23 -6.60 -14.72
N ARG A 128 -20.22 -7.32 -15.22
CA ARG A 128 -19.50 -8.34 -14.44
C ARG A 128 -18.59 -7.67 -13.41
N LEU A 129 -17.86 -6.63 -13.79
CA LEU A 129 -17.07 -5.83 -12.84
C LEU A 129 -17.96 -5.15 -11.79
N LEU A 130 -19.13 -4.63 -12.19
CA LEU A 130 -20.08 -4.02 -11.26
C LEU A 130 -20.58 -5.03 -10.24
N ARG A 131 -20.89 -6.25 -10.69
CA ARG A 131 -21.28 -7.34 -9.80
C ARG A 131 -20.16 -7.74 -8.85
N TRP A 132 -18.93 -7.85 -9.32
CA TRP A 132 -17.78 -8.16 -8.45
C TRP A 132 -17.51 -7.06 -7.43
N HIS A 133 -17.60 -5.78 -7.83
CA HIS A 133 -17.57 -4.64 -6.90
C HIS A 133 -18.61 -4.81 -5.80
N ASP A 134 -19.86 -5.09 -6.15
CA ASP A 134 -20.95 -5.24 -5.19
C ASP A 134 -20.73 -6.45 -4.25
N LEU A 135 -20.18 -7.56 -4.76
CA LEU A 135 -19.81 -8.72 -3.96
C LEU A 135 -18.66 -8.42 -2.97
N PHE A 136 -17.64 -7.66 -3.37
CA PHE A 136 -16.53 -7.32 -2.46
C PHE A 136 -16.96 -6.40 -1.30
N HIS A 137 -18.05 -5.65 -1.46
CA HIS A 137 -18.69 -4.85 -0.41
C HIS A 137 -19.69 -5.65 0.44
N GLY A 138 -19.96 -6.90 0.08
CA GLY A 138 -20.81 -7.81 0.82
C GLY A 138 -20.08 -8.52 1.96
N SER A 139 -20.49 -9.74 2.23
CA SER A 139 -19.86 -10.61 3.23
C SER A 139 -18.52 -11.18 2.75
N THR A 140 -17.74 -11.78 3.64
CA THR A 140 -16.55 -12.56 3.26
C THR A 140 -16.89 -13.67 2.27
N LYS A 141 -18.08 -14.28 2.38
CA LYS A 141 -18.55 -15.30 1.43
C LYS A 141 -18.74 -14.72 0.03
N ASP A 142 -19.28 -13.51 -0.07
CA ASP A 142 -19.47 -12.81 -1.34
C ASP A 142 -18.13 -12.42 -1.96
N SER A 143 -17.19 -11.94 -1.15
CA SER A 143 -15.80 -11.66 -1.55
C SER A 143 -15.09 -12.90 -2.09
N LEU A 144 -15.26 -14.06 -1.45
CA LEU A 144 -14.76 -15.35 -1.94
C LEU A 144 -15.42 -15.77 -3.25
N GLN A 145 -16.73 -15.52 -3.40
CA GLN A 145 -17.44 -15.78 -4.65
C GLN A 145 -16.89 -14.93 -5.81
N ALA A 146 -16.70 -13.62 -5.61
CA ALA A 146 -16.10 -12.76 -6.62
C ALA A 146 -14.69 -13.25 -7.02
N THR A 147 -13.90 -13.64 -6.02
CA THR A 147 -12.55 -14.18 -6.24
C THR A 147 -12.56 -15.46 -7.05
N ALA A 148 -13.45 -16.40 -6.73
CA ALA A 148 -13.61 -17.64 -7.50
C ALA A 148 -13.98 -17.37 -8.97
N GLU A 149 -14.84 -16.38 -9.21
CA GLU A 149 -15.22 -15.99 -10.57
C GLU A 149 -14.09 -15.31 -11.35
N ILE A 150 -13.25 -14.50 -10.68
CA ILE A 150 -12.04 -13.92 -11.27
C ILE A 150 -11.08 -15.04 -11.71
N LEU A 151 -10.84 -16.03 -10.84
CA LEU A 151 -9.97 -17.17 -11.15
C LEU A 151 -10.51 -18.01 -12.31
N ALA A 152 -11.83 -18.26 -12.33
CA ALA A 152 -12.48 -18.99 -13.42
C ALA A 152 -12.42 -18.22 -14.76
N ALA A 153 -12.44 -16.88 -14.72
CA ALA A 153 -12.34 -16.04 -15.91
C ALA A 153 -10.93 -15.99 -16.50
N LYS A 154 -9.89 -16.15 -15.68
CA LYS A 154 -8.48 -16.18 -16.12
C LYS A 154 -8.12 -17.46 -16.90
N GLY A 155 -8.84 -18.56 -16.65
CA GLY A 155 -8.61 -19.86 -17.29
C GLY A 155 -9.24 -20.03 -18.67
N ARG A 156 -9.63 -18.93 -19.34
CA ARG A 156 -10.19 -18.89 -20.70
C ARG A 156 -9.45 -17.87 -21.53
#